data_AF-A0A2G5FLL3-F1
#
_entry.id   AF-A0A2G5FLL3-F1
#
_cell.length_a   1.000
_cell.length_b   1.000
_cell.length_c   1.000
_cell.angle_alpha   90.00
_cell.angle_beta   90.00
_cell.angle_gamma   90.00
#
_symmetry.space_group_name_H-M   'P 1'
#
loop_
_entity.id
_entity.type
_entity.pdbx_description
1 polymer ?
#
loop_
_entity_poly.entity_id
_entity_poly.type
_entity_poly.pdbx_seq_one_letter_code
_entity_poly.pdbx_strand_id
1 'polypeptide(L)'
;MHTESELTDDEAADLVIREIRTHLEEGRKNFVLRAPQWITVYLLSGLLESSGLSMVALEGLMSEQKISGIPSSHEGRVLRRYMSGETRMTWRIYRRMIFWAIANNWFRMWVARDLFFRTLQLEAAQITARQLIRKLKKGQPPESLPRELIAESFFQTFEQQRHEDLLAATRAAEWSRESRELAHSLGLEI
;
A
#
# COMPACT_ATOMS: atom_id res chain seq x y z
N MET A 1 -18.21 0.87 21.35
CA MET A 1 -16.95 1.34 20.74
C MET A 1 -16.31 0.10 20.12
N HIS A 2 -16.54 -0.13 18.82
CA HIS A 2 -16.15 -1.38 18.16
C HIS A 2 -14.63 -1.41 17.95
N THR A 3 -14.03 -2.56 18.29
CA THR A 3 -12.69 -3.00 17.93
C THR A 3 -12.51 -2.99 16.41
N GLU A 4 -12.13 -1.85 15.85
CA GLU A 4 -11.78 -1.73 14.44
C GLU A 4 -10.38 -2.27 14.20
N SER A 5 -10.32 -3.44 13.57
CA SER A 5 -9.20 -3.94 12.75
C SER A 5 -7.98 -4.54 13.46
N GLU A 6 -8.19 -5.49 14.38
CA GLU A 6 -7.20 -6.56 14.55
C GLU A 6 -7.60 -7.70 13.60
N LEU A 7 -6.77 -7.95 12.59
CA LEU A 7 -6.89 -9.16 11.78
C LEU A 7 -6.82 -10.36 12.73
N THR A 8 -7.65 -11.36 12.53
CA THR A 8 -7.46 -12.67 13.16
C THR A 8 -6.22 -13.36 12.60
N ASP A 9 -5.66 -14.31 13.34
CA ASP A 9 -4.53 -15.15 12.87
C ASP A 9 -4.85 -15.81 11.52
N ASP A 10 -6.09 -16.27 11.34
CA ASP A 10 -6.53 -16.87 10.09
C ASP A 10 -6.58 -15.87 8.93
N GLU A 11 -7.10 -14.67 9.14
CA GLU A 11 -7.12 -13.63 8.12
C GLU A 11 -5.70 -13.17 7.75
N ALA A 12 -4.82 -13.03 8.75
CA ALA A 12 -3.40 -12.73 8.53
C ALA A 12 -2.71 -13.83 7.70
N ALA A 13 -2.93 -15.10 8.06
CA ALA A 13 -2.40 -16.23 7.31
C ALA A 13 -2.94 -16.27 5.87
N ASP A 14 -4.23 -16.03 5.66
CA ASP A 14 -4.85 -16.02 4.34
C ASP A 14 -4.31 -14.92 3.43
N LEU A 15 -4.03 -13.73 3.97
CA LEU A 15 -3.38 -12.66 3.22
C LEU A 15 -2.00 -13.09 2.71
N VAL A 16 -1.18 -13.70 3.58
CA VAL A 16 0.17 -14.15 3.20
C VAL A 16 0.11 -15.31 2.20
N ILE A 17 -0.75 -16.31 2.43
CA ILE A 17 -0.91 -17.46 1.53
C ILE A 17 -1.35 -16.99 0.14
N ARG A 18 -2.28 -16.03 0.06
CA ARG A 18 -2.72 -15.44 -1.20
C ARG A 18 -1.54 -14.83 -1.97
N GLU A 19 -0.71 -14.03 -1.30
CA GLU A 19 0.46 -13.40 -1.93
C GLU A 19 1.51 -14.44 -2.37
N ILE A 20 1.71 -15.53 -1.62
CA ILE A 20 2.59 -16.63 -2.05
C ILE A 20 2.02 -17.33 -3.30
N ARG A 21 0.74 -17.68 -3.30
CA ARG A 21 0.07 -18.32 -4.46
C ARG A 21 0.18 -17.46 -5.71
N THR A 22 -0.17 -16.17 -5.60
CA THR A 22 -0.06 -15.22 -6.71
C THR A 22 1.37 -15.15 -7.25
N HIS A 23 2.39 -15.13 -6.38
CA HIS A 23 3.77 -15.12 -6.82
C HIS A 23 4.18 -16.39 -7.57
N LEU A 24 3.76 -17.56 -7.08
CA LEU A 24 4.03 -18.85 -7.72
C LEU A 24 3.35 -18.97 -9.08
N GLU A 25 2.11 -18.51 -9.19
CA GLU A 25 1.35 -18.45 -10.45
C GLU A 25 2.01 -17.53 -11.49
N GLU A 26 2.53 -16.38 -11.06
CA GLU A 26 3.25 -15.45 -11.93
C GLU A 26 4.60 -16.00 -12.43
N GLY A 27 5.14 -17.06 -11.79
CA GLY A 27 6.38 -17.73 -12.19
C GLY A 27 7.63 -16.84 -12.17
N ARG A 28 7.58 -15.67 -11.53
CA ARG A 28 8.69 -14.70 -11.53
C ARG A 28 9.78 -15.15 -10.57
N LYS A 29 11.04 -14.96 -10.96
CA LYS A 29 12.20 -15.24 -10.09
C LYS A 29 12.24 -14.36 -8.82
N ASN A 30 11.75 -13.12 -8.93
CA ASN A 30 11.80 -12.14 -7.85
C ASN A 30 10.39 -11.82 -7.35
N PHE A 31 10.22 -11.83 -6.03
CA PHE A 31 9.02 -11.31 -5.38
C PHE A 31 9.05 -9.78 -5.42
N VAL A 32 8.10 -9.17 -6.13
CA VAL A 32 8.04 -7.71 -6.33
C VAL A 32 7.01 -7.11 -5.37
N LEU A 33 7.44 -6.15 -4.56
CA LEU A 33 6.54 -5.42 -3.65
C LEU A 33 5.79 -4.33 -4.44
N ARG A 34 4.51 -4.56 -4.72
CA ARG A 34 3.63 -3.70 -5.50
C ARG A 34 2.20 -3.82 -5.01
N ALA A 35 1.46 -2.71 -5.08
CA ALA A 35 0.03 -2.73 -4.80
C ALA A 35 -0.67 -3.75 -5.73
N PRO A 36 -1.50 -4.66 -5.17
CA PRO A 36 -2.34 -5.53 -5.97
C PRO A 36 -3.19 -4.73 -6.97
N GLN A 37 -3.49 -5.34 -8.12
CA GLN A 37 -4.24 -4.65 -9.17
C GLN A 37 -5.63 -4.23 -8.68
N TRP A 38 -6.34 -5.11 -7.97
CA TRP A 38 -7.70 -4.83 -7.51
C TRP A 38 -7.75 -3.58 -6.61
N ILE A 39 -6.80 -3.41 -5.69
CA ILE A 39 -6.78 -2.26 -4.79
C ILE A 39 -6.30 -0.98 -5.52
N THR A 40 -5.44 -1.14 -6.52
CA THR A 40 -5.03 -0.05 -7.42
C THR A 40 -6.21 0.46 -8.24
N VAL A 41 -6.97 -0.46 -8.86
CA VAL A 41 -8.19 -0.15 -9.61
C VAL A 41 -9.22 0.53 -8.71
N TYR A 42 -9.42 0.01 -7.49
CA TYR A 42 -10.35 0.61 -6.53
C TYR A 42 -9.98 2.07 -6.22
N LEU A 43 -8.71 2.33 -5.90
CA LEU A 43 -8.21 3.69 -5.66
C LEU A 43 -8.40 4.62 -6.88
N LEU A 44 -8.01 4.15 -8.07
CA LEU A 44 -8.08 4.95 -9.29
C LEU A 44 -9.52 5.24 -9.72
N SER A 45 -10.41 4.25 -9.63
CA SER A 45 -11.84 4.45 -9.89
C SER A 45 -12.44 5.45 -8.91
N GLY A 46 -12.14 5.31 -7.62
CA GLY A 46 -12.61 6.26 -6.61
C GLY A 46 -12.11 7.68 -6.85
N LEU A 47 -10.85 7.84 -7.28
CA LEU A 47 -10.30 9.14 -7.66
C LEU A 47 -11.03 9.74 -8.86
N LEU A 48 -11.22 8.98 -9.95
CA LEU A 48 -11.91 9.44 -11.15
C LEU A 48 -13.34 9.87 -10.86
N GLU A 49 -14.06 9.06 -10.08
CA GLU A 49 -15.44 9.36 -9.67
C GLU A 49 -15.51 10.61 -8.80
N SER A 50 -14.66 10.70 -7.78
CA SER A 50 -14.70 11.80 -6.81
C SER A 50 -14.18 13.12 -7.37
N SER A 51 -13.22 13.07 -8.28
CA SER A 51 -12.67 14.28 -8.92
C SER A 51 -13.50 14.77 -10.10
N GLY A 52 -14.37 13.92 -10.67
CA GLY A 52 -15.11 14.21 -11.90
C GLY A 52 -14.23 14.41 -13.13
N LEU A 53 -12.97 13.95 -13.08
CA LEU A 53 -11.99 14.17 -14.14
C LEU A 53 -11.99 13.00 -15.12
N SER A 54 -11.68 13.29 -16.39
CA SER A 54 -11.30 12.23 -17.32
C SER A 54 -9.96 11.61 -16.91
N MET A 55 -9.70 10.39 -17.35
CA MET A 55 -8.43 9.72 -17.08
C MET A 55 -7.21 10.51 -17.59
N VAL A 56 -7.35 11.21 -18.72
CA VAL A 56 -6.30 12.08 -19.26
C VAL A 56 -6.07 13.29 -18.36
N ALA A 57 -7.15 13.94 -17.92
CA ALA A 57 -7.06 15.10 -17.04
C ALA A 57 -6.49 14.75 -15.66
N LEU A 58 -6.88 13.60 -15.09
CA LEU A 58 -6.35 13.11 -13.83
C LEU A 58 -4.85 12.81 -13.93
N GLU A 59 -4.41 12.16 -15.02
CA GLU A 59 -2.98 11.88 -15.26
C GLU A 59 -2.16 13.16 -15.44
N GLY A 60 -2.71 14.15 -16.15
CA GLY A 60 -2.10 15.48 -16.31
C GLY A 60 -1.86 16.15 -14.97
N LEU A 61 -2.91 16.24 -14.13
CA LEU A 61 -2.84 16.85 -12.80
C LEU A 61 -1.84 16.10 -11.89
N MET A 62 -1.81 14.77 -11.96
CA MET A 62 -0.84 13.95 -11.22
C MET A 62 0.60 14.24 -11.62
N SER A 63 0.85 14.51 -12.90
CA SER A 63 2.17 14.83 -13.42
C SER A 63 2.62 16.23 -13.01
N GLU A 64 1.74 17.23 -13.13
CA GLU A 64 1.99 18.62 -12.71
C GLU A 64 2.39 18.69 -11.23
N GLN A 65 1.67 17.95 -10.38
CA GLN A 65 1.91 17.92 -8.94
C GLN A 65 2.99 16.91 -8.51
N LYS A 66 3.66 16.24 -9.47
CA LYS A 66 4.76 15.27 -9.23
C LYS A 66 4.41 14.15 -8.24
N ILE A 67 3.14 13.77 -8.16
CA ILE A 67 2.62 12.84 -7.14
C ILE A 67 3.20 11.45 -7.32
N SER A 68 3.25 11.01 -8.56
CA SER A 68 3.54 9.63 -8.95
C SER A 68 4.95 9.46 -9.51
N GLY A 69 5.70 10.56 -9.69
CA GLY A 69 6.92 10.53 -10.49
C GLY A 69 6.67 10.13 -11.95
N ILE A 70 5.41 10.20 -12.41
CA ILE A 70 5.02 9.93 -13.79
C ILE A 70 5.44 11.15 -14.62
N PRO A 71 6.41 11.01 -15.54
CA PRO A 71 6.64 12.04 -16.54
C PRO A 71 5.36 12.20 -17.36
N SER A 72 5.00 13.45 -17.65
CA SER A 72 3.73 13.82 -18.27
C SER A 72 3.49 13.05 -19.56
N SER A 73 2.72 11.96 -19.44
CA SER A 73 2.18 11.22 -20.56
C SER A 73 0.89 11.93 -20.93
N HIS A 74 0.87 12.60 -22.08
CA HIS A 74 -0.22 13.51 -22.46
C HIS A 74 -1.50 12.77 -22.93
N GLU A 75 -1.72 11.51 -22.52
CA GLU A 75 -2.78 10.65 -23.08
C GLU A 75 -3.42 9.68 -22.07
N GLY A 76 -3.23 9.84 -20.76
CA GLY A 76 -3.84 8.93 -19.77
C GLY A 76 -3.31 7.49 -19.86
N ARG A 77 -2.15 7.28 -20.50
CA ARG A 77 -1.61 5.95 -20.82
C ARG A 77 -1.15 5.23 -19.56
N VAL A 78 -0.63 5.95 -18.58
CA VAL A 78 -0.09 5.35 -17.35
C VAL A 78 -1.23 4.88 -16.45
N LEU A 79 -2.27 5.69 -16.29
CA LEU A 79 -3.48 5.29 -15.56
C LEU A 79 -4.16 4.09 -16.23
N ARG A 80 -4.26 4.07 -17.57
CA ARG A 80 -4.76 2.89 -18.30
C ARG A 80 -3.94 1.64 -18.01
N ARG A 81 -2.61 1.75 -17.98
CA ARG A 81 -1.70 0.63 -17.65
C ARG A 81 -1.85 0.13 -16.22
N TYR A 82 -2.09 1.03 -15.26
CA TYR A 82 -2.40 0.62 -13.89
C TYR A 82 -3.76 -0.07 -13.80
N MET A 83 -4.78 0.48 -14.47
CA MET A 83 -6.13 -0.09 -14.49
C MET A 83 -6.17 -1.47 -15.16
N SER A 84 -5.50 -1.62 -16.30
CA SER A 84 -5.43 -2.90 -17.04
C SER A 84 -4.53 -3.93 -16.38
N GLY A 85 -3.65 -3.52 -15.46
CA GLY A 85 -2.66 -4.39 -14.84
C GLY A 85 -1.41 -4.62 -15.68
N GLU A 86 -1.28 -3.97 -16.84
CA GLU A 86 -0.06 -3.97 -17.67
C GLU A 86 1.13 -3.43 -16.87
N THR A 87 0.90 -2.51 -15.93
CA THR A 87 1.91 -2.02 -14.99
C THR A 87 1.37 -2.09 -13.57
N ARG A 88 2.24 -2.45 -12.61
CA ARG A 88 1.89 -2.51 -11.19
C ARG A 88 2.40 -1.27 -10.44
N MET A 89 1.52 -0.69 -9.62
CA MET A 89 1.81 0.52 -8.84
C MET A 89 2.69 0.18 -7.63
N THR A 90 3.64 1.06 -7.33
CA THR A 90 4.45 0.93 -6.11
C THR A 90 3.63 1.34 -4.88
N TRP A 91 3.86 0.71 -3.73
CA TRP A 91 3.20 1.09 -2.47
C TRP A 91 3.42 2.56 -2.09
N ARG A 92 4.61 3.10 -2.39
CA ARG A 92 4.92 4.52 -2.21
C ARG A 92 4.01 5.44 -3.03
N ILE A 93 3.79 5.13 -4.31
CA ILE A 93 2.89 5.91 -5.18
C ILE A 93 1.45 5.76 -4.69
N TYR A 94 1.04 4.54 -4.35
CA TYR A 94 -0.29 4.25 -3.83
C TYR A 94 -0.64 5.09 -2.59
N ARG A 95 0.25 5.11 -1.57
CA ARG A 95 0.07 5.97 -0.38
C ARG A 95 0.00 7.45 -0.71
N ARG A 96 0.89 7.94 -1.59
CA ARG A 96 0.87 9.35 -2.02
C ARG A 96 -0.45 9.74 -2.66
N MET A 97 -1.05 8.85 -3.42
CA MET A 97 -2.35 9.09 -4.05
C MET A 97 -3.49 9.15 -3.02
N ILE A 98 -3.45 8.33 -1.95
CA ILE A 98 -4.40 8.46 -0.84
C ILE A 98 -4.28 9.84 -0.18
N PHE A 99 -3.06 10.26 0.18
CA PHE A 99 -2.84 11.58 0.80
C PHE A 99 -3.24 12.72 -0.12
N TRP A 100 -2.95 12.59 -1.41
CA TRP A 100 -3.40 13.56 -2.40
C TRP A 100 -4.92 13.64 -2.50
N ALA A 101 -5.63 12.50 -2.48
CA ALA A 101 -7.08 12.47 -2.47
C ALA A 101 -7.67 13.18 -1.24
N ILE A 102 -7.04 12.99 -0.07
CA ILE A 102 -7.41 13.70 1.17
C ILE A 102 -7.18 15.21 1.00
N ALA A 103 -6.02 15.62 0.50
CA ALA A 103 -5.66 17.04 0.34
C ALA A 103 -6.62 17.79 -0.61
N ASN A 104 -7.23 17.10 -1.57
CA ASN A 104 -8.22 17.66 -2.50
C ASN A 104 -9.67 17.46 -2.03
N ASN A 105 -9.90 16.95 -0.81
CA ASN A 105 -11.22 16.62 -0.27
C ASN A 105 -12.04 15.65 -1.15
N TRP A 106 -11.36 14.82 -1.95
CA TRP A 106 -12.03 13.83 -2.80
C TRP A 106 -12.46 12.60 -2.02
N PHE A 107 -11.71 12.21 -0.99
CA PHE A 107 -12.09 11.11 -0.11
C PHE A 107 -12.57 11.61 1.24
N ARG A 108 -13.63 10.96 1.73
CA ARG A 108 -14.01 11.06 3.14
C ARG A 108 -12.92 10.43 3.99
N MET A 109 -12.70 10.97 5.19
CA MET A 109 -11.65 10.50 6.10
C MET A 109 -11.72 9.00 6.40
N TRP A 110 -12.91 8.42 6.52
CA TRP A 110 -13.05 6.98 6.77
C TRP A 110 -12.63 6.12 5.57
N VAL A 111 -12.85 6.57 4.33
CA VAL A 111 -12.40 5.88 3.10
C VAL A 111 -10.89 5.89 3.03
N ALA A 112 -10.30 7.05 3.28
CA ALA A 112 -8.85 7.18 3.29
C ALA A 112 -8.20 6.36 4.40
N ARG A 113 -8.85 6.29 5.58
CA ARG A 113 -8.44 5.43 6.69
C ARG A 113 -8.45 3.95 6.27
N ASP A 114 -9.56 3.43 5.73
CA ASP A 114 -9.65 2.04 5.25
C ASP A 114 -8.57 1.72 4.21
N LEU A 115 -8.41 2.57 3.19
CA LEU A 115 -7.39 2.37 2.15
C LEU A 115 -5.96 2.38 2.70
N PHE A 116 -5.69 3.26 3.67
CA PHE A 116 -4.39 3.32 4.32
C PHE A 116 -4.12 2.08 5.17
N PHE A 117 -5.09 1.64 5.98
CA PHE A 117 -4.94 0.41 6.78
C PHE A 117 -4.74 -0.83 5.90
N ARG A 118 -5.53 -0.99 4.83
CA ARG A 118 -5.35 -2.08 3.86
C ARG A 118 -3.96 -2.05 3.22
N THR A 119 -3.42 -0.86 2.96
CA THR A 119 -2.06 -0.71 2.43
C THR A 119 -1.03 -1.35 3.36
N LEU A 120 -1.11 -1.06 4.66
CA LEU A 120 -0.18 -1.60 5.64
C LEU A 120 -0.31 -3.13 5.74
N GLN A 121 -1.53 -3.65 5.78
CA GLN A 121 -1.79 -5.09 5.87
C GLN A 121 -1.28 -5.84 4.63
N LEU A 122 -1.57 -5.34 3.43
CA LEU A 122 -1.16 -6.00 2.19
C LEU A 122 0.34 -5.89 1.93
N GLU A 123 0.96 -4.76 2.26
CA GLU A 123 2.41 -4.62 2.14
C GLU A 123 3.14 -5.53 3.13
N ALA A 124 2.69 -5.61 4.39
CA ALA A 124 3.22 -6.55 5.36
C ALA A 124 3.06 -7.99 4.88
N ALA A 125 1.88 -8.37 4.37
CA ALA A 125 1.64 -9.71 3.81
C ALA A 125 2.62 -10.05 2.68
N GLN A 126 2.91 -9.11 1.79
CA GLN A 126 3.90 -9.30 0.72
C GLN A 126 5.33 -9.45 1.23
N ILE A 127 5.71 -8.67 2.24
CA ILE A 127 7.03 -8.77 2.87
C ILE A 127 7.17 -10.12 3.56
N THR A 128 6.18 -10.53 4.36
CA THR A 128 6.13 -11.83 5.02
C THR A 128 6.18 -12.96 4.00
N ALA A 129 5.35 -12.91 2.96
CA ALA A 129 5.35 -13.90 1.88
C ALA A 129 6.75 -14.04 1.25
N ARG A 130 7.40 -12.91 0.93
CA ARG A 130 8.78 -12.90 0.39
C ARG A 130 9.78 -13.54 1.34
N GLN A 131 9.67 -13.30 2.65
CA GLN A 131 10.55 -13.89 3.65
C GLN A 131 10.31 -15.41 3.78
N LEU A 132 9.05 -15.85 3.78
CA LEU A 132 8.69 -17.27 3.87
C LEU A 132 9.08 -18.04 2.61
N ILE A 133 8.90 -17.48 1.42
CA ILE A 133 9.33 -18.11 0.14
C ILE A 133 10.83 -18.38 0.12
N ARG A 134 11.65 -17.51 0.72
CA ARG A 134 13.09 -17.76 0.86
C ARG A 134 13.40 -18.95 1.77
N LYS A 135 12.52 -19.26 2.72
CA LYS A 135 12.63 -20.38 3.66
C LYS A 135 12.00 -21.67 3.11
N LEU A 136 11.02 -21.57 2.21
CA LEU A 136 10.39 -22.71 1.55
C LEU A 136 11.41 -23.45 0.66
N LYS A 137 11.48 -24.79 0.79
CA LYS A 137 12.26 -25.60 -0.14
C LYS A 137 11.57 -25.59 -1.51
N LYS A 138 12.37 -25.63 -2.58
CA LYS A 138 11.86 -25.68 -3.96
C LYS A 138 10.88 -26.86 -4.11
N GLY A 139 9.63 -26.56 -4.49
CA GLY A 139 8.57 -27.56 -4.70
C GLY A 139 7.69 -27.86 -3.48
N GLN A 140 7.91 -27.23 -2.32
CA GLN A 140 6.95 -27.33 -1.21
C GLN A 140 5.75 -26.41 -1.45
N PRO A 141 4.51 -26.90 -1.22
CA PRO A 141 3.33 -26.07 -1.31
C PRO A 141 3.34 -25.02 -0.18
N PRO A 142 2.87 -23.79 -0.41
CA PRO A 142 2.78 -22.77 0.64
C PRO A 142 1.94 -23.21 1.83
N GLU A 143 0.95 -24.07 1.61
CA GLU A 143 0.09 -24.66 2.65
C GLU A 143 0.82 -25.69 3.53
N SER A 144 2.08 -26.01 3.24
CA SER A 144 2.89 -26.89 4.11
C SER A 144 3.40 -26.20 5.37
N LEU A 145 3.34 -24.86 5.43
CA LEU A 145 3.70 -24.11 6.63
C LEU A 145 2.50 -24.06 7.61
N PRO A 146 2.72 -24.26 8.92
CA PRO A 146 1.68 -24.08 9.93
C PRO A 146 1.09 -22.67 9.85
N ARG A 147 -0.25 -22.55 9.88
CA ARG A 147 -0.93 -21.25 9.78
C ARG A 147 -0.55 -20.32 10.93
N GLU A 148 -0.36 -20.88 12.11
CA GLU A 148 0.08 -20.16 13.31
C GLU A 148 1.44 -19.50 13.08
N LEU A 149 2.38 -20.21 12.44
CA LEU A 149 3.70 -19.67 12.11
C LEU A 149 3.62 -18.57 11.04
N ILE A 150 2.71 -18.69 10.08
CA ILE A 150 2.46 -17.66 9.07
C ILE A 150 1.90 -16.40 9.73
N ALA A 151 0.88 -16.55 10.59
CA ALA A 151 0.25 -15.46 11.32
C ALA A 151 1.25 -14.73 12.24
N GLU A 152 2.03 -15.48 13.02
CA GLU A 152 3.08 -14.92 13.87
C GLU A 152 4.10 -14.11 13.06
N SER A 153 4.57 -14.67 11.94
CA SER A 153 5.51 -13.98 11.04
C SER A 153 4.89 -12.72 10.42
N PHE A 154 3.58 -12.74 10.14
CA PHE A 154 2.83 -11.59 9.64
C PHE A 154 2.79 -10.47 10.68
N PHE A 155 2.33 -10.75 11.91
CA PHE A 155 2.21 -9.72 12.95
C PHE A 155 3.56 -9.14 13.35
N GLN A 156 4.61 -9.97 13.42
CA GLN A 156 5.98 -9.48 13.64
C GLN A 156 6.41 -8.50 12.54
N THR A 157 6.15 -8.84 11.27
CA THR A 157 6.48 -7.98 10.13
C THR A 157 5.65 -6.69 10.14
N PHE A 158 4.35 -6.79 10.42
CA PHE A 158 3.42 -5.67 10.47
C PHE A 158 3.81 -4.66 11.56
N GLU A 159 4.09 -5.13 12.77
CA GLU A 159 4.52 -4.27 13.88
C GLU A 159 5.91 -3.67 13.64
N GLN A 160 6.85 -4.44 13.08
CA GLN A 160 8.15 -3.90 12.69
C GLN A 160 8.00 -2.77 11.67
N GLN A 161 7.19 -2.96 10.63
CA GLN A 161 6.96 -1.94 9.61
C GLN A 161 6.36 -0.66 10.22
N ARG A 162 5.36 -0.79 11.10
CA ARG A 162 4.76 0.36 11.79
C ARG A 162 5.77 1.11 12.65
N HIS A 163 6.64 0.38 13.35
CA HIS A 163 7.70 0.98 14.15
C HIS A 163 8.71 1.75 13.28
N GLU A 164 9.15 1.17 12.17
CA GLU A 164 10.06 1.82 11.22
C GLU A 164 9.44 3.08 10.58
N ASP A 165 8.17 3.00 10.17
CA ASP A 165 7.43 4.15 9.60
C ASP A 165 7.28 5.29 10.63
N LEU A 166 6.99 4.95 11.91
CA LEU A 166 6.91 5.93 12.99
C LEU A 166 8.28 6.61 13.22
N LEU A 167 9.36 5.82 13.32
CA LEU A 167 10.71 6.37 13.49
C LEU A 167 11.10 7.29 12.31
N ALA A 168 10.75 6.90 11.09
CA ALA A 168 11.01 7.73 9.91
C ALA A 168 10.23 9.05 9.96
N ALA A 169 8.96 9.01 10.38
CA ALA A 169 8.13 10.20 10.56
C ALA A 169 8.68 11.12 11.65
N THR A 170 9.06 10.59 12.81
CA THR A 170 9.66 11.35 13.91
C THR A 170 10.95 12.04 13.47
N ARG A 171 11.87 11.33 12.82
CA ARG A 171 13.12 11.94 12.30
C ARG A 171 12.84 13.03 11.26
N ALA A 172 11.87 12.82 10.38
CA ALA A 172 11.48 13.81 9.40
C ALA A 172 10.87 15.07 10.05
N ALA A 173 10.14 14.88 11.14
CA ALA A 173 9.62 15.98 11.96
C ALA A 173 10.76 16.75 12.64
N GLU A 174 11.71 16.09 13.30
CA GLU A 174 12.85 16.76 13.95
C GLU A 174 13.65 17.65 12.96
N TRP A 175 13.88 17.17 11.75
CA TRP A 175 14.76 17.84 10.77
C TRP A 175 14.09 18.95 9.98
N SER A 176 12.76 18.94 9.85
CA SER A 176 12.02 19.95 9.08
C SER A 176 11.27 20.90 10.02
N ARG A 177 11.59 22.19 9.94
CA ARG A 177 10.86 23.23 10.67
C ARG A 177 9.37 23.21 10.37
N GLU A 178 9.00 23.04 9.10
CA GLU A 178 7.62 22.96 8.63
C GLU A 178 6.91 21.73 9.23
N SER A 179 7.61 20.60 9.32
CA SER A 179 7.07 19.39 9.94
C SER A 179 6.93 19.52 11.45
N ARG A 180 7.84 20.24 12.15
CA ARG A 180 7.69 20.55 13.60
C ARG A 180 6.51 21.47 13.85
N GLU A 181 6.38 22.53 13.06
CA GLU A 181 5.25 23.47 13.18
C GLU A 181 3.91 22.75 12.95
N LEU A 182 3.86 21.86 11.95
CA LEU A 182 2.70 21.01 11.72
C LEU A 182 2.44 20.05 12.90
N ALA A 183 3.46 19.37 13.40
CA ALA A 183 3.33 18.45 14.53
C ALA A 183 2.79 19.13 15.79
N HIS A 184 3.32 20.31 16.13
CA HIS A 184 2.82 21.13 17.23
C HIS A 184 1.37 21.57 17.00
N SER A 185 1.00 21.96 15.77
CA SER A 185 -0.39 22.31 15.45
C SER A 185 -1.37 21.14 15.63
N LEU A 186 -0.86 19.90 15.51
CA LEU A 186 -1.62 18.66 15.69
C LEU A 186 -1.55 18.13 17.13
N GLY A 187 -0.89 18.83 18.06
CA GLY A 187 -0.76 18.41 19.46
C GLY A 187 0.17 17.21 19.68
N LEU A 188 1.11 16.97 18.76
CA LEU A 188 2.10 15.91 18.88
C LEU A 188 3.33 16.45 19.63
N GLU A 189 3.74 15.75 20.69
CA GLU A 189 5.03 16.01 21.35
C GLU A 189 6.14 15.33 20.54
N ILE A 190 6.89 16.14 19.76
CA ILE A 190 8.02 15.71 18.94
C ILE A 190 9.23 16.60 19.22
#